data_AF-A0A916UKM1-F1
#
_entry.id   AF-A0A916UKM1-F1
#
_cell.length_a   1.000
_cell.length_b   1.000
_cell.length_c   1.000
_cell.angle_alpha   90.00
_cell.angle_beta   90.00
_cell.angle_gamma   90.00
#
_symmetry.space_group_name_H-M   'P 1'
#
loop_
_entity.id
_entity.type
_entity.pdbx_description
1 polymer ?
#
loop_
_entity_poly.entity_id
_entity_poly.type
_entity_poly.pdbx_seq_one_letter_code
_entity_poly.pdbx_strand_id
1 'polypeptide(L)'
;MDYKEYKKASTRHLLTCKYLLNNLETDKNNKNHHLHNIYYLSGYIIETALSYAFFSNLKHKGHVEDSEHYHLGFKTHSFYAKIDYMNKCNNGPDLSALPFIYNKIQDNKITALFNGWSTDLRYFYGDKVRVKDIDQELLSKYLKYVEEFLTLILRRF
;
A
#
# COMPACT_ATOMS: atom_id res chain seq x y z
N MET A 1 18.23 6.14 -2.61
CA MET A 1 17.03 6.21 -3.48
C MET A 1 16.47 7.64 -3.47
N ASP A 2 15.99 8.16 -4.60
CA ASP A 2 15.21 9.43 -4.63
C ASP A 2 13.75 9.13 -4.21
N TYR A 3 13.09 10.01 -3.46
CA TYR A 3 11.70 9.81 -3.04
C TYR A 3 10.73 9.63 -4.23
N LYS A 4 11.06 10.16 -5.42
CA LYS A 4 10.31 9.93 -6.66
C LYS A 4 10.31 8.47 -7.10
N GLU A 5 11.29 7.67 -6.65
CA GLU A 5 11.31 6.23 -6.93
C GLU A 5 10.22 5.50 -6.15
N TYR A 6 9.82 5.97 -4.97
CA TYR A 6 8.64 5.46 -4.27
C TYR A 6 7.35 5.67 -5.10
N LYS A 7 7.18 6.85 -5.70
CA LYS A 7 6.06 7.13 -6.62
C LYS A 7 6.08 6.21 -7.84
N LYS A 8 7.26 5.96 -8.42
CA LYS A 8 7.41 5.02 -9.54
C LYS A 8 7.09 3.59 -9.10
N ALA A 9 7.49 3.18 -7.89
CA ALA A 9 7.22 1.87 -7.34
C ALA A 9 5.71 1.65 -7.12
N SER A 10 5.02 2.56 -6.41
CA SER A 10 3.57 2.46 -6.17
C SER A 10 2.77 2.37 -7.47
N THR A 11 3.12 3.19 -8.46
CA THR A 11 2.46 3.19 -9.77
C THR A 11 2.69 1.88 -10.53
N ARG A 12 3.93 1.36 -10.55
CA ARG A 12 4.24 0.07 -11.19
C ARG A 12 3.50 -1.08 -10.51
N HIS A 13 3.46 -1.11 -9.18
CA HIS A 13 2.73 -2.12 -8.44
C HIS A 13 1.22 -2.09 -8.74
N LEU A 14 0.61 -0.90 -8.83
CA LEU A 14 -0.79 -0.78 -9.23
C LEU A 14 -1.04 -1.31 -10.66
N LEU A 15 -0.16 -0.97 -11.61
CA LEU A 15 -0.25 -1.49 -12.97
C LEU A 15 -0.14 -3.01 -13.00
N THR A 16 0.79 -3.60 -12.24
CA THR A 16 0.91 -5.05 -12.09
C THR A 16 -0.36 -5.65 -11.49
N CYS A 17 -0.92 -5.07 -10.43
CA CYS A 17 -2.15 -5.57 -9.82
C CYS A 17 -3.32 -5.56 -10.81
N LYS A 18 -3.48 -4.47 -11.58
CA LYS A 18 -4.52 -4.38 -12.62
C LYS A 18 -4.32 -5.40 -13.73
N TYR A 19 -3.08 -5.57 -14.18
CA TYR A 19 -2.75 -6.59 -15.16
C TYR A 19 -3.10 -8.00 -14.66
N LEU A 20 -2.68 -8.37 -13.46
CA LEU A 20 -2.99 -9.68 -12.87
C LEU A 20 -4.50 -9.88 -12.72
N LEU A 21 -5.22 -8.85 -12.24
CA LEU A 21 -6.67 -8.90 -12.05
C LEU A 21 -7.43 -9.15 -13.37
N ASN A 22 -7.03 -8.47 -14.44
CA ASN A 22 -7.64 -8.61 -15.77
C ASN A 22 -7.39 -9.98 -16.41
N ASN A 23 -6.32 -10.69 -15.99
CA ASN A 23 -5.92 -11.97 -16.55
C ASN A 23 -6.29 -13.17 -15.65
N LEU A 24 -7.09 -12.97 -14.59
CA LEU A 24 -7.50 -14.05 -13.68
C LEU A 24 -8.30 -15.15 -14.38
N GLU A 25 -9.16 -14.78 -15.33
CA GLU A 25 -10.02 -15.75 -16.03
C GLU A 25 -9.28 -16.54 -17.12
N THR A 26 -8.19 -15.98 -17.65
CA THR A 26 -7.33 -16.65 -18.64
C THR A 26 -6.34 -17.62 -17.99
N ASP A 27 -5.98 -17.40 -16.72
CA ASP A 27 -5.02 -18.24 -15.98
C ASP A 27 -5.66 -18.87 -14.72
N LYS A 28 -6.72 -19.66 -14.95
CA LYS A 28 -7.52 -20.27 -13.87
C LYS A 28 -6.70 -21.14 -12.92
N ASN A 29 -5.67 -21.82 -13.43
CA ASN A 29 -4.81 -22.70 -12.64
C ASN A 29 -3.98 -21.92 -11.61
N ASN A 30 -3.68 -20.64 -11.87
CA ASN A 30 -2.93 -19.77 -10.97
C ASN A 30 -3.80 -18.66 -10.34
N LYS A 31 -5.13 -18.74 -10.43
CA LYS A 31 -6.04 -17.70 -9.93
C LYS A 31 -5.74 -17.31 -8.47
N ASN A 32 -5.61 -18.29 -7.57
CA ASN A 32 -5.31 -18.02 -6.16
C ASN A 32 -3.93 -17.42 -5.95
N HIS A 33 -2.94 -17.79 -6.77
CA HIS A 33 -1.62 -17.18 -6.74
C HIS A 33 -1.69 -15.71 -7.13
N HIS A 34 -2.41 -15.39 -8.20
CA HIS A 34 -2.56 -14.02 -8.66
C HIS A 34 -3.31 -13.17 -7.64
N LEU A 35 -4.39 -13.69 -7.03
CA LEU A 35 -5.10 -13.00 -5.94
C LEU A 35 -4.17 -12.74 -4.74
N HIS A 36 -3.36 -13.73 -4.34
CA HIS A 36 -2.35 -13.56 -3.30
C HIS A 36 -1.34 -12.46 -3.66
N ASN A 37 -0.79 -12.49 -4.87
CA ASN A 37 0.19 -11.51 -5.33
C ASN A 37 -0.40 -10.10 -5.39
N ILE A 38 -1.63 -9.96 -5.89
CA ILE A 38 -2.34 -8.68 -5.93
C ILE A 38 -2.48 -8.12 -4.51
N TYR A 39 -2.92 -8.96 -3.56
CA TYR A 39 -3.07 -8.53 -2.17
C TYR A 39 -1.71 -8.18 -1.53
N TYR A 40 -0.68 -8.99 -1.75
CA TYR A 40 0.67 -8.69 -1.28
C TYR A 40 1.20 -7.35 -1.81
N LEU A 41 1.12 -7.14 -3.13
CA LEU A 41 1.58 -5.93 -3.79
C LEU A 41 0.77 -4.70 -3.39
N SER A 42 -0.51 -4.86 -3.08
CA SER A 42 -1.38 -3.75 -2.69
C SER A 42 -0.88 -3.00 -1.46
N GLY A 43 -0.30 -3.69 -0.48
CA GLY A 43 0.27 -3.02 0.68
C GLY A 43 1.57 -2.29 0.38
N TYR A 44 2.39 -2.79 -0.55
CA TYR A 44 3.53 -2.01 -1.04
C TYR A 44 3.11 -0.76 -1.81
N ILE A 45 1.96 -0.77 -2.49
CA ILE A 45 1.40 0.46 -3.08
C ILE A 45 1.18 1.50 -1.98
N ILE A 46 0.51 1.11 -0.88
CA ILE A 46 0.20 1.99 0.25
C ILE A 46 1.49 2.48 0.91
N GLU A 47 2.42 1.58 1.26
CA GLU A 47 3.66 1.91 1.96
C GLU A 47 4.55 2.86 1.16
N THR A 48 4.72 2.58 -0.14
CA THR A 48 5.54 3.41 -1.02
C THR A 48 4.84 4.75 -1.30
N ALA A 49 3.52 4.78 -1.45
CA ALA A 49 2.78 6.03 -1.59
C ALA A 49 2.89 6.92 -0.34
N LEU A 50 2.77 6.34 0.87
CA LEU A 50 3.01 7.06 2.13
C LEU A 50 4.44 7.62 2.19
N SER A 51 5.42 6.81 1.80
CA SER A 51 6.82 7.21 1.82
C SER A 51 7.11 8.35 0.84
N TYR A 52 6.50 8.30 -0.36
CA TYR A 52 6.53 9.42 -1.31
C TYR A 52 5.87 10.68 -0.73
N ALA A 53 4.67 10.57 -0.17
CA ALA A 53 3.94 11.70 0.41
C ALA A 53 4.75 12.40 1.51
N PHE A 54 5.40 11.61 2.38
CA PHE A 54 6.22 12.14 3.46
C PHE A 54 7.39 12.99 2.94
N PHE A 55 8.26 12.40 2.11
CA PHE A 55 9.45 13.10 1.63
C PHE A 55 9.14 14.21 0.62
N SER A 56 8.06 14.08 -0.14
CA SER A 56 7.58 15.17 -1.00
C SER A 56 7.11 16.36 -0.17
N ASN A 57 6.35 16.13 0.91
CA ASN A 57 5.90 17.18 1.82
C ASN A 57 7.07 17.91 2.51
N LEU A 58 8.10 17.15 2.91
CA LEU A 58 9.34 17.70 3.45
C LEU A 58 10.20 18.43 2.41
N LYS A 59 9.83 18.35 1.12
CA LYS A 59 10.62 18.87 -0.01
C LYS A 59 12.07 18.37 0.02
N HIS A 60 12.25 17.10 0.42
CA HIS A 60 13.56 16.49 0.56
C HIS A 60 14.31 16.51 -0.76
N LYS A 61 15.62 16.75 -0.70
CA LYS A 61 16.51 16.74 -1.87
C LYS A 61 17.60 15.71 -1.66
N GLY A 62 17.97 14.99 -2.72
CA GLY A 62 18.98 13.94 -2.66
C GLY A 62 18.39 12.59 -2.27
N HIS A 63 19.22 11.72 -1.71
CA HIS A 63 18.80 10.37 -1.34
C HIS A 63 18.01 10.40 -0.04
N VAL A 64 16.92 9.63 0.03
CA VAL A 64 16.07 9.57 1.23
C VAL A 64 16.84 9.08 2.44
N GLU A 65 17.87 8.24 2.22
CA GLU A 65 18.78 7.73 3.24
C GLU A 65 19.59 8.82 3.95
N ASP A 66 19.77 9.98 3.31
CA ASP A 66 20.46 11.14 3.89
C ASP A 66 19.53 12.00 4.75
N SER A 67 18.22 11.74 4.74
CA SER A 67 17.25 12.46 5.55
C SER A 67 17.37 12.05 7.02
N GLU A 68 17.35 13.02 7.94
CA GLU A 68 17.29 12.74 9.39
C GLU A 68 16.06 11.92 9.79
N HIS A 69 15.02 11.93 8.96
CA HIS A 69 13.81 11.16 9.17
C HIS A 69 13.91 9.70 8.69
N TYR A 70 14.97 9.33 7.96
CA TYR A 70 15.16 7.97 7.45
C TYR A 70 15.87 7.06 8.46
N HIS A 71 15.25 6.88 9.62
CA HIS A 71 15.74 6.00 10.68
C HIS A 71 14.75 4.88 11.00
N LEU A 72 15.06 4.05 12.01
CA LEU A 72 14.26 2.86 12.37
C LEU A 72 12.77 3.15 12.60
N GLY A 73 12.40 4.36 13.06
CA GLY A 73 11.01 4.75 13.25
C GLY A 73 10.22 4.84 11.95
N PHE A 74 10.87 5.23 10.86
CA PHE A 74 10.26 5.34 9.52
C PHE A 74 10.43 4.06 8.68
N LYS A 75 11.54 3.32 8.89
CA LYS A 75 11.87 2.06 8.20
C LYS A 75 11.05 0.89 8.74
N THR A 76 9.74 1.00 8.62
CA THR A 76 8.75 0.00 9.05
C THR A 76 7.77 -0.32 7.93
N HIS A 77 7.30 -1.57 7.91
CA HIS A 77 6.23 -2.04 7.02
C HIS A 77 4.83 -1.88 7.64
N SER A 78 4.74 -1.52 8.94
CA SER A 78 3.46 -1.25 9.57
C SER A 78 2.91 0.10 9.10
N PHE A 79 1.76 0.08 8.43
CA PHE A 79 1.10 1.29 7.95
C PHE A 79 0.79 2.24 9.10
N TYR A 80 0.25 1.72 10.20
CA TYR A 80 -0.08 2.52 11.37
C TYR A 80 1.14 3.14 12.04
N ALA A 81 2.23 2.38 12.21
CA ALA A 81 3.45 2.92 12.79
C ALA A 81 4.05 4.03 11.91
N LYS A 82 4.01 3.85 10.58
CA LYS A 82 4.47 4.87 9.63
C LYS A 82 3.59 6.12 9.67
N ILE A 83 2.26 5.97 9.66
CA ILE A 83 1.31 7.09 9.76
C ILE A 83 1.46 7.83 11.10
N ASP A 84 1.60 7.10 12.21
CA ASP A 84 1.80 7.68 13.54
C ASP A 84 3.10 8.49 13.61
N TYR A 85 4.19 7.96 13.05
CA TYR A 85 5.44 8.70 12.91
C TYR A 85 5.23 9.98 12.09
N MET A 86 4.61 9.88 10.91
CA MET A 86 4.35 11.02 10.03
C MET A 86 3.52 12.11 10.72
N ASN A 87 2.50 11.74 11.50
CA ASN A 87 1.64 12.68 12.23
C ASN A 87 2.37 13.38 13.40
N LYS A 88 3.38 12.75 13.99
CA LYS A 88 4.19 13.33 15.08
C LYS A 88 5.28 14.28 14.58
N CYS A 89 5.62 14.24 13.29
CA CYS A 89 6.58 15.15 12.71
C CYS A 89 5.99 16.57 12.58
N ASN A 90 6.71 17.59 13.05
CA ASN A 90 6.27 19.00 13.00
C ASN A 90 5.93 19.51 11.59
N ASN A 91 6.45 18.87 10.54
CA ASN A 91 6.13 19.14 9.13
C ASN A 91 5.64 17.87 8.41
N GLY A 92 4.87 17.05 9.11
CA GLY A 92 4.22 15.87 8.52
C GLY A 92 3.20 16.24 7.43
N PRO A 93 2.98 15.37 6.44
CA PRO A 93 1.89 15.56 5.48
C PRO A 93 0.54 15.43 6.18
N ASP A 94 -0.42 16.25 5.78
CA ASP A 94 -1.81 16.05 6.17
C ASP A 94 -2.41 14.88 5.38
N LEU A 95 -2.69 13.79 6.10
CA LEU A 95 -3.25 12.55 5.55
C LEU A 95 -4.75 12.40 5.82
N SER A 96 -5.41 13.41 6.41
CA SER A 96 -6.82 13.35 6.83
C SER A 96 -7.78 13.02 5.69
N ALA A 97 -7.41 13.32 4.44
CA ALA A 97 -8.21 13.05 3.25
C ALA A 97 -8.18 11.58 2.79
N LEU A 98 -7.19 10.78 3.21
CA LEU A 98 -6.94 9.47 2.60
C LEU A 98 -7.93 8.39 3.06
N PRO A 99 -8.40 7.50 2.16
CA PRO A 99 -9.15 6.31 2.54
C PRO A 99 -8.26 5.42 3.42
N PHE A 100 -8.85 4.58 4.28
CA PHE A 100 -8.20 3.78 5.34
C PHE A 100 -7.77 4.54 6.60
N ILE A 101 -7.46 5.84 6.50
CA ILE A 101 -7.06 6.62 7.66
C ILE A 101 -8.31 7.22 8.32
N TYR A 102 -8.31 7.29 9.66
CA TYR A 102 -9.40 7.86 10.46
C TYR A 102 -10.77 7.20 10.23
N ASN A 103 -10.81 5.87 10.05
CA ASN A 103 -12.03 5.08 9.92
C ASN A 103 -13.01 5.57 8.83
N LYS A 104 -12.48 6.17 7.75
CA LYS A 104 -13.31 6.64 6.63
C LYS A 104 -13.98 5.54 5.82
N ILE A 105 -13.51 4.29 5.94
CA ILE A 105 -14.10 3.14 5.26
C ILE A 105 -15.05 2.43 6.22
N GLN A 106 -16.33 2.42 5.86
CA GLN A 106 -17.38 1.73 6.63
C GLN A 106 -17.46 0.23 6.33
N ASP A 107 -16.79 -0.24 5.28
CA ASP A 107 -16.79 -1.66 4.90
C ASP A 107 -15.79 -2.45 5.75
N ASN A 108 -16.32 -3.23 6.70
CA ASN A 108 -15.52 -4.05 7.62
C ASN A 108 -14.59 -5.05 6.91
N LYS A 109 -14.97 -5.58 5.74
CA LYS A 109 -14.12 -6.54 5.01
C LYS A 109 -12.92 -5.82 4.39
N ILE A 110 -13.14 -4.64 3.85
CA ILE A 110 -12.07 -3.78 3.29
C ILE A 110 -11.12 -3.32 4.40
N THR A 111 -11.67 -2.91 5.55
CA THR A 111 -10.88 -2.57 6.74
C THR A 111 -10.10 -3.77 7.26
N ALA A 112 -10.67 -4.98 7.26
CA ALA A 112 -9.97 -6.19 7.64
C ALA A 112 -8.80 -6.52 6.70
N LEU A 113 -8.94 -6.29 5.39
CA LEU A 113 -7.83 -6.45 4.44
C LEU A 113 -6.72 -5.43 4.67
N PHE A 114 -7.05 -4.16 4.92
CA PHE A 114 -6.04 -3.16 5.25
C PHE A 114 -5.27 -3.53 6.53
N ASN A 115 -5.99 -3.92 7.59
CA ASN A 115 -5.43 -4.27 8.89
C ASN A 115 -4.67 -5.60 8.87
N GLY A 116 -5.07 -6.52 7.99
CA GLY A 116 -4.50 -7.86 7.89
C GLY A 116 -3.30 -7.96 6.97
N TRP A 117 -2.85 -6.86 6.35
CA TRP A 117 -1.68 -6.89 5.48
C TRP A 117 -0.38 -7.03 6.29
N SER A 118 0.54 -7.85 5.81
CA SER A 118 1.88 -8.04 6.38
C SER A 118 2.87 -8.48 5.31
N THR A 119 4.16 -8.19 5.51
CA THR A 119 5.24 -8.71 4.66
C THR A 119 5.32 -10.23 4.67
N ASP A 120 4.85 -10.87 5.75
CA ASP A 120 4.91 -12.32 5.91
C ASP A 120 4.02 -13.06 4.90
N LEU A 121 3.04 -12.37 4.31
CA LEU A 121 2.24 -12.88 3.20
C LEU A 121 3.14 -13.47 2.10
N ARG A 122 4.33 -12.91 1.86
CA ARG A 122 5.30 -13.46 0.89
C ARG A 122 5.65 -14.94 1.13
N TYR A 123 5.70 -15.36 2.39
CA TYR A 123 6.12 -16.70 2.79
C TYR A 123 4.95 -17.67 2.96
N PHE A 124 3.73 -17.15 3.02
CA PHE A 124 2.54 -17.97 3.11
C PHE A 124 2.06 -18.31 1.70
N TYR A 125 2.34 -19.54 1.29
CA TYR A 125 1.84 -20.12 0.04
C TYR A 125 1.21 -21.48 0.35
N GLY A 126 -0.03 -21.74 -0.09
CA GLY A 126 -0.76 -22.99 0.20
C GLY A 126 -1.71 -22.94 1.42
N ASP A 127 -2.06 -24.10 2.01
CA ASP A 127 -3.13 -24.26 3.02
C ASP A 127 -3.00 -23.44 4.32
N LYS A 128 -1.89 -22.72 4.51
CA LYS A 128 -1.65 -21.85 5.67
C LYS A 128 -1.99 -20.38 5.44
N VAL A 129 -2.41 -19.99 4.24
CA VAL A 129 -2.78 -18.59 3.99
C VAL A 129 -4.25 -18.34 4.35
N ARG A 130 -4.49 -17.27 5.13
CA ARG A 130 -5.81 -16.62 5.31
C ARG A 130 -6.40 -16.05 4.00
N VAL A 131 -5.79 -16.34 2.84
CA VAL A 131 -6.26 -15.96 1.49
C VAL A 131 -7.42 -16.83 1.01
N LYS A 132 -7.73 -17.96 1.68
CA LYS A 132 -8.97 -18.72 1.37
C LYS A 132 -10.24 -17.87 1.44
N ASP A 133 -10.22 -16.78 2.20
CA ASP A 133 -11.35 -15.85 2.36
C ASP A 133 -11.28 -14.62 1.42
N ILE A 134 -10.21 -14.46 0.64
CA ILE A 134 -10.05 -13.36 -0.32
C ILE A 134 -10.50 -13.83 -1.69
N ASP A 135 -11.77 -13.60 -2.00
CA ASP A 135 -12.28 -13.77 -3.35
C ASP A 135 -11.93 -12.59 -4.28
N GLN A 136 -12.13 -12.80 -5.57
CA GLN A 136 -11.84 -11.81 -6.60
C GLN A 136 -12.69 -10.54 -6.47
N GLU A 137 -13.95 -10.64 -6.04
CA GLU A 137 -14.85 -9.48 -5.94
C GLU A 137 -14.38 -8.56 -4.82
N LEU A 138 -14.13 -9.13 -3.64
CA LEU A 138 -13.62 -8.42 -2.48
C LEU A 138 -12.27 -7.77 -2.78
N LEU A 139 -11.34 -8.50 -3.43
CA LEU A 139 -10.03 -7.96 -3.76
C LEU A 139 -10.11 -6.86 -4.82
N SER A 140 -10.99 -7.00 -5.81
CA SER A 140 -11.25 -5.96 -6.81
C SER A 140 -11.77 -4.68 -6.15
N LYS A 141 -12.69 -4.81 -5.19
CA LYS A 141 -13.22 -3.69 -4.40
C LYS A 141 -12.13 -3.04 -3.56
N TYR A 142 -11.31 -3.83 -2.88
CA TYR A 142 -10.18 -3.33 -2.09
C TYR A 142 -9.17 -2.57 -2.96
N LEU A 143 -8.82 -3.10 -4.13
CA LEU A 143 -7.87 -2.46 -5.04
C LEU A 143 -8.37 -1.10 -5.54
N LYS A 144 -9.69 -0.90 -5.70
CA LYS A 144 -10.27 0.42 -6.02
C LYS A 144 -9.97 1.46 -4.93
N TYR A 145 -10.09 1.08 -3.65
CA TYR A 145 -9.73 1.98 -2.54
C TYR A 145 -8.22 2.26 -2.50
N VAL A 146 -7.38 1.27 -2.81
CA VAL A 146 -5.92 1.47 -2.91
C VAL A 146 -5.55 2.38 -4.08
N GLU A 147 -6.26 2.27 -5.21
CA GLU A 147 -6.10 3.18 -6.35
C GLU A 147 -6.55 4.61 -6.02
N GLU A 148 -7.68 4.77 -5.33
CA GLU A 148 -8.13 6.08 -4.84
C GLU A 148 -7.13 6.69 -3.86
N PHE A 149 -6.63 5.90 -2.91
CA PHE A 149 -5.57 6.28 -1.98
C PHE A 149 -4.35 6.85 -2.72
N LEU A 150 -3.83 6.09 -3.70
CA LEU A 150 -2.69 6.51 -4.50
C LEU A 150 -3.01 7.78 -5.29
N THR A 151 -4.19 7.86 -5.90
CA THR A 151 -4.62 9.02 -6.69
C THR A 151 -4.65 10.30 -5.85
N LEU A 152 -5.19 10.23 -4.63
CA LEU A 152 -5.22 11.37 -3.70
C LEU A 152 -3.82 11.80 -3.28
N ILE A 153 -2.94 10.85 -2.98
CA ILE A 153 -1.53 11.15 -2.69
C ILE A 153 -0.86 11.85 -3.87
N LEU A 154 -0.98 11.31 -5.08
CA LEU A 154 -0.31 11.85 -6.27
C LEU A 154 -0.85 13.21 -6.73
N ARG A 155 -2.09 13.54 -6.38
CA ARG A 155 -2.67 14.87 -6.64
C ARG A 155 -2.18 15.91 -5.65
N ARG A 156 -1.92 15.51 -4.41
CA ARG A 156 -1.59 16.41 -3.31
C ARG A 156 -0.08 16.65 -3.15
N PHE A 157 0.75 15.65 -3.45
CA PHE A 157 2.19 15.62 -3.16
C PHE A 157 3.02 15.31 -4.40
#